data_AF-A0A1Y4U989-F1
#
_entry.id   AF-A0A1Y4U989-F1
#
_cell.length_a   1.000
_cell.length_b   1.000
_cell.length_c   1.000
_cell.angle_alpha   90.00
_cell.angle_beta   90.00
_cell.angle_gamma   90.00
#
_symmetry.space_group_name_H-M   'P 1'
#
loop_
_entity.id
_entity.type
_entity.pdbx_description
1 polymer ?
#
loop_
_entity_poly.entity_id
_entity_poly.type
_entity_poly.pdbx_seq_one_letter_code
_entity_poly.pdbx_strand_id
1 'polypeptide(L)'
;METVVLVMMIVVCFNYLVKQTWRKPFFVALSTVVCALFVGLAWPWAIEQSKNQIADWLADSALMLDMAVLLTLEVALQMTFCVVAAHIHTAGRVKPSVVWIYRLLRWFPGLLVFPVLFSLLVAAIFALPGTSFPLTAWSLAAIVAAAIPLGRWALKHLLPEKEIRLELLFLTNALIAILGIIATVNGRTAVAGITSVDWPSLGGVMAFVAAGLLLGVAVFRIKQKRMNKKQK
;
A
#
# COMPACT_ATOMS: atom_id res chain seq x y z
N MET A 1 9.92 -5.76 18.07
CA MET A 1 8.72 -5.84 17.22
C MET A 1 8.10 -4.48 16.97
N GLU A 2 7.74 -3.73 18.02
CA GLU A 2 7.19 -2.38 17.89
C GLU A 2 8.06 -1.44 17.03
N THR A 3 9.38 -1.49 17.22
CA THR A 3 10.33 -0.69 16.41
C THR A 3 10.28 -1.02 14.92
N VAL A 4 10.16 -2.30 14.56
CA VAL A 4 10.05 -2.74 13.16
C VAL A 4 8.76 -2.24 12.54
N VAL A 5 7.65 -2.35 13.27
CA VAL A 5 6.33 -1.88 12.82
C VAL A 5 6.34 -0.36 12.64
N LEU A 6 6.91 0.39 13.58
CA LEU A 6 7.01 1.85 13.48
C LEU A 6 7.83 2.25 12.24
N VAL A 7 8.96 1.60 12.00
CA VAL A 7 9.76 1.82 10.78
C VAL A 7 8.92 1.51 9.53
N MET A 8 8.18 0.40 9.51
CA MET A 8 7.30 0.06 8.38
C MET A 8 6.23 1.14 8.14
N MET A 9 5.59 1.65 9.19
CA MET A 9 4.59 2.72 9.09
C MET A 9 5.18 3.98 8.46
N ILE A 10 6.39 4.38 8.87
CA ILE A 10 7.11 5.52 8.28
C ILE A 10 7.40 5.27 6.80
N VAL A 11 7.92 4.09 6.44
CA VAL A 11 8.27 3.79 5.05
C VAL A 11 7.01 3.68 4.17
N VAL A 12 5.88 3.20 4.69
CA VAL A 12 4.57 3.22 3.99
C VAL A 12 4.12 4.66 3.71
N CYS A 13 4.18 5.54 4.70
CA CYS A 13 3.87 6.97 4.50
C CYS A 13 4.81 7.60 3.47
N PHE A 14 6.11 7.28 3.54
CA PHE A 14 7.09 7.77 2.59
C PHE A 14 6.79 7.29 1.16
N ASN A 15 6.48 6.00 0.97
CA ASN A 15 6.13 5.42 -0.34
C ASN A 15 4.89 6.08 -0.93
N TYR A 16 3.87 6.34 -0.10
CA TYR A 16 2.69 7.07 -0.53
C TYR A 16 3.03 8.47 -1.03
N LEU A 17 3.82 9.24 -0.28
CA LEU A 17 4.24 10.59 -0.66
C LEU A 17 5.09 10.59 -1.94
N VAL A 18 6.03 9.66 -2.06
CA VAL A 18 6.85 9.47 -3.26
C VAL A 18 5.92 9.19 -4.44
N LYS A 19 5.01 8.22 -4.34
CA LYS A 19 4.06 7.86 -5.42
C LYS A 19 3.15 9.03 -5.82
N GLN A 20 2.80 9.89 -4.88
CA GLN A 20 2.01 11.11 -5.12
C GLN A 20 2.71 12.12 -6.05
N THR A 21 4.03 12.05 -6.13
CA THR A 21 4.85 12.93 -6.98
C THR A 21 4.55 12.73 -8.47
N TRP A 22 4.23 11.51 -8.90
CA TRP A 22 3.85 11.21 -10.28
C TRP A 22 2.39 11.53 -10.59
N ARG A 23 1.53 11.85 -9.63
CA ARG A 23 0.11 12.14 -9.90
C ARG A 23 -0.11 13.58 -10.35
N LYS A 24 -1.20 13.79 -11.11
CA LYS A 24 -1.68 15.15 -11.39
C LYS A 24 -2.13 15.81 -10.08
N PRO A 25 -1.92 17.12 -9.89
CA PRO A 25 -2.26 17.81 -8.63
C PRO A 25 -3.73 17.64 -8.22
N PHE A 26 -4.65 17.53 -9.19
CA PHE A 26 -6.06 17.26 -8.91
C PHE A 26 -6.27 15.92 -8.17
N PHE A 27 -5.68 14.83 -8.64
CA PHE A 27 -5.76 13.53 -7.95
C PHE A 27 -5.04 13.53 -6.60
N VAL A 28 -4.04 14.41 -6.46
CA VAL A 28 -3.36 14.60 -5.18
C VAL A 28 -4.28 15.26 -4.18
N ALA A 29 -4.93 16.36 -4.58
CA ALA A 29 -5.92 17.05 -3.76
C ALA A 29 -7.07 16.10 -3.37
N LEU A 30 -7.57 15.30 -4.31
CA LEU A 30 -8.62 14.33 -4.03
C LEU A 30 -8.18 13.31 -2.96
N SER A 31 -6.99 12.71 -3.09
CA SER A 31 -6.55 11.73 -2.09
C SER A 31 -6.21 12.39 -0.75
N THR A 32 -5.71 13.63 -0.74
CA THR A 32 -5.52 14.42 0.48
C THR A 32 -6.85 14.63 1.20
N VAL A 33 -7.90 15.03 0.49
CA VAL A 33 -9.25 15.19 1.06
C VAL A 33 -9.77 13.86 1.59
N VAL A 34 -9.62 12.76 0.86
CA VAL A 34 -10.04 11.42 1.31
C VAL A 34 -9.30 11.01 2.59
N CYS A 35 -7.98 11.19 2.65
CA CYS A 35 -7.19 10.87 3.84
C CYS A 35 -7.55 11.76 5.03
N ALA A 36 -7.75 13.07 4.82
CA ALA A 36 -8.14 14.00 5.87
C ALA A 36 -9.54 13.68 6.41
N LEU A 37 -10.51 13.43 5.52
CA LEU A 37 -11.86 13.02 5.92
C LEU A 37 -11.86 11.68 6.65
N PHE A 38 -11.05 10.71 6.20
CA PHE A 38 -10.91 9.45 6.91
C PHE A 38 -10.43 9.68 8.35
N VAL A 39 -9.39 10.47 8.56
CA VAL A 39 -8.89 10.79 9.92
C VAL A 39 -9.95 11.55 10.73
N GLY A 40 -10.61 12.54 10.13
CA GLY A 40 -11.61 13.38 10.79
C GLY A 40 -12.92 12.67 11.10
N LEU A 41 -13.25 11.56 10.43
CA LEU A 41 -14.47 10.77 10.64
C LEU A 41 -14.23 9.46 11.38
N ALA A 42 -12.99 8.95 11.40
CA ALA A 42 -12.66 7.69 12.08
C ALA A 42 -12.56 7.82 13.62
N TRP A 43 -12.72 9.03 14.16
CA TRP A 43 -12.63 9.30 15.59
C TRP A 43 -13.58 8.47 16.49
N PRO A 44 -14.83 8.13 16.12
CA PRO A 44 -15.70 7.32 16.97
C PRO A 44 -15.11 5.92 17.16
N TRP A 45 -14.62 5.32 16.07
CA TRP A 45 -13.96 4.01 16.12
C TRP A 45 -12.62 4.07 16.84
N ALA A 46 -11.89 5.18 16.74
CA ALA A 46 -10.60 5.34 17.40
C ALA A 46 -10.72 5.45 18.94
N ILE A 47 -11.82 5.99 19.47
CA ILE A 47 -12.06 6.07 20.92
C ILE A 47 -12.39 4.71 21.53
N GLU A 48 -13.08 3.86 20.76
CA GLU A 48 -13.42 2.50 21.20
C GLU A 48 -12.17 1.61 21.36
N GLN A 49 -11.05 1.99 20.73
CA GLN A 49 -9.78 1.28 20.85
C GLN A 49 -9.01 1.72 22.09
N SER A 50 -8.55 0.77 22.90
CA SER A 50 -7.65 1.07 24.04
C SER A 50 -6.20 1.25 23.58
N LYS A 51 -5.39 2.00 24.34
CA LYS A 51 -3.96 2.23 24.05
C LYS A 51 -3.15 0.92 23.98
N ASN A 52 -3.61 -0.12 24.68
CA ASN A 52 -2.99 -1.46 24.67
C ASN A 52 -3.49 -2.34 23.53
N GLN A 53 -4.69 -2.10 22.99
CA GLN A 53 -5.26 -2.91 21.92
C GLN A 53 -4.49 -2.84 20.60
N ILE A 54 -3.79 -1.74 20.28
CA ILE A 54 -2.93 -1.68 19.08
C ILE A 54 -1.71 -2.57 19.26
N ALA A 55 -1.12 -2.59 20.46
CA ALA A 55 -0.01 -3.50 20.77
C ALA A 55 -0.50 -4.96 20.80
N ASP A 56 -1.70 -5.21 21.33
CA ASP A 56 -2.33 -6.53 21.33
C ASP A 56 -2.73 -6.99 19.91
N TRP A 57 -3.19 -6.09 19.02
CA TRP A 57 -3.46 -6.39 17.61
C TRP A 57 -2.19 -6.69 16.82
N LEU A 58 -1.09 -6.00 17.15
CA LEU A 58 0.23 -6.28 16.58
C LEU A 58 0.85 -7.56 17.15
N ALA A 59 0.45 -7.97 18.36
CA ALA A 59 0.81 -9.24 18.97
C ALA A 59 -0.05 -10.41 18.46
N ASP A 60 -1.25 -10.14 17.93
CA ASP A 60 -2.10 -11.14 17.33
C ASP A 60 -1.52 -11.60 15.98
N SER A 61 -1.02 -12.84 15.99
CA SER A 61 -0.43 -13.48 14.81
C SER A 61 -1.38 -13.60 13.62
N ALA A 62 -2.70 -13.70 13.84
CA ALA A 62 -3.67 -13.82 12.75
C ALA A 62 -3.84 -12.49 12.01
N LEU A 63 -4.07 -11.40 12.77
CA LEU A 63 -4.20 -10.06 12.22
C LEU A 63 -2.92 -9.59 11.54
N MET A 64 -1.75 -9.92 12.10
CA MET A 64 -0.47 -9.58 11.48
C MET A 64 -0.27 -10.30 10.14
N LEU A 65 -0.76 -11.54 10.00
CA LEU A 65 -0.67 -12.31 8.76
C LEU A 65 -1.63 -11.77 7.68
N ASP A 66 -2.86 -11.40 8.05
CA ASP A 66 -3.80 -10.74 7.14
C ASP A 66 -3.27 -9.39 6.64
N MET A 67 -2.68 -8.59 7.54
CA MET A 67 -2.01 -7.34 7.17
C MET A 67 -0.78 -7.58 6.29
N ALA A 68 -0.07 -8.69 6.46
CA ALA A 68 1.05 -9.06 5.60
C ALA A 68 0.59 -9.45 4.18
N VAL A 69 -0.59 -10.05 4.01
CA VAL A 69 -1.20 -10.29 2.69
C VAL A 69 -1.49 -8.97 1.99
N LEU A 70 -2.09 -8.01 2.70
CA LEU A 70 -2.34 -6.67 2.16
C LEU A 70 -1.03 -5.95 1.79
N LEU A 71 -0.01 -6.08 2.64
CA LEU A 71 1.32 -5.52 2.40
C LEU A 71 1.98 -6.13 1.17
N THR A 72 1.98 -7.45 1.03
CA THR A 72 2.60 -8.12 -0.12
C THR A 72 1.89 -7.76 -1.42
N LEU A 73 0.56 -7.67 -1.41
CA LEU A 73 -0.21 -7.21 -2.57
C LEU A 73 0.11 -5.74 -2.92
N GLU A 74 0.18 -4.86 -1.92
CA GLU A 74 0.56 -3.47 -2.15
C GLU A 74 1.97 -3.34 -2.71
N VAL A 75 2.96 -4.02 -2.12
CA VAL A 75 4.34 -4.06 -2.59
C VAL A 75 4.39 -4.59 -4.02
N ALA A 76 3.70 -5.69 -4.34
CA ALA A 76 3.67 -6.25 -5.68
C ALA A 76 3.11 -5.25 -6.72
N LEU A 77 2.03 -4.54 -6.39
CA LEU A 77 1.46 -3.51 -7.26
C LEU A 77 2.41 -2.32 -7.45
N GLN A 78 3.10 -1.88 -6.39
CA GLN A 78 4.06 -0.78 -6.47
C GLN A 78 5.33 -1.16 -7.24
N MET A 79 5.87 -2.36 -7.04
CA MET A 79 7.00 -2.90 -7.79
C MET A 79 6.67 -3.04 -9.28
N THR A 80 5.48 -3.55 -9.59
CA THR A 80 4.99 -3.63 -10.98
C THR A 80 4.90 -2.24 -11.62
N PHE A 81 4.47 -1.23 -10.85
CA PHE A 81 4.43 0.15 -11.31
C PHE A 81 5.85 0.66 -11.65
N CYS A 82 6.84 0.40 -10.78
CA CYS A 82 8.22 0.79 -11.01
C CYS A 82 8.79 0.16 -12.30
N VAL A 83 8.60 -1.15 -12.48
CA VAL A 83 9.09 -1.87 -13.67
C VAL A 83 8.42 -1.37 -14.95
N VAL A 84 7.10 -1.17 -14.93
CA VAL A 84 6.36 -0.66 -16.10
C VAL A 84 6.75 0.79 -16.42
N ALA A 85 6.91 1.63 -15.40
CA ALA A 85 7.34 3.02 -15.58
C ALA A 85 8.76 3.07 -16.17
N ALA A 86 9.70 2.29 -15.62
CA ALA A 86 11.06 2.18 -16.13
C ALA A 86 11.04 1.73 -17.60
N HIS A 87 10.28 0.69 -17.93
CA HIS A 87 10.15 0.21 -19.31
C HIS A 87 9.61 1.28 -20.27
N ILE A 88 8.64 2.10 -19.86
CA ILE A 88 8.13 3.22 -20.68
C ILE A 88 9.21 4.30 -20.87
N HIS A 89 10.08 4.51 -19.89
CA HIS A 89 11.17 5.49 -19.99
C HIS A 89 12.33 5.01 -20.87
N THR A 90 12.63 3.71 -20.89
CA THR A 90 13.72 3.14 -21.72
C THR A 90 13.27 2.70 -23.12
N ALA A 91 12.02 2.23 -23.28
CA ALA A 91 11.55 1.69 -24.55
C ALA A 91 10.82 2.76 -25.38
N GLY A 92 11.40 3.17 -26.51
CA GLY A 92 10.86 4.27 -27.33
C GLY A 92 9.41 4.09 -27.80
N ARG A 93 9.02 2.89 -28.27
CA ARG A 93 7.63 2.59 -28.69
C ARG A 93 7.00 1.51 -27.83
N VAL A 94 6.16 1.92 -26.89
CA VAL A 94 5.39 1.01 -26.02
C VAL A 94 4.02 0.67 -26.59
N LYS A 95 3.57 -0.57 -26.33
CA LYS A 95 2.23 -1.03 -26.72
C LYS A 95 1.16 -0.28 -25.92
N PRO A 96 -0.01 0.04 -26.52
CA PRO A 96 -1.09 0.76 -25.83
C PRO A 96 -1.62 0.01 -24.59
N SER A 97 -1.54 -1.32 -24.57
CA SER A 97 -1.88 -2.12 -23.39
C SER A 97 -0.99 -1.83 -22.18
N VAL A 98 0.31 -1.58 -22.39
CA VAL A 98 1.27 -1.25 -21.31
C VAL A 98 0.96 0.13 -20.74
N VAL A 99 0.59 1.09 -21.58
CA VAL A 99 0.14 2.43 -21.16
C VAL A 99 -1.15 2.35 -20.34
N TRP A 100 -2.06 1.45 -20.70
CA TRP A 100 -3.30 1.21 -19.96
C TRP A 100 -3.02 0.65 -18.56
N ILE A 101 -2.15 -0.37 -18.46
CA ILE A 101 -1.68 -0.93 -17.19
C ILE A 101 -1.01 0.17 -16.34
N TYR A 102 -0.10 0.95 -16.92
CA TYR A 102 0.52 2.08 -16.23
C TYR A 102 -0.50 3.08 -15.67
N ARG A 103 -1.54 3.41 -16.45
CA ARG A 103 -2.60 4.33 -16.02
C ARG A 103 -3.43 3.77 -14.86
N LEU A 104 -3.74 2.48 -14.90
CA LEU A 104 -4.44 1.77 -13.82
C LEU A 104 -3.59 1.75 -12.54
N LEU A 105 -2.32 1.35 -12.65
CA LEU A 105 -1.40 1.27 -11.50
C LEU A 105 -1.08 2.64 -10.90
N ARG A 106 -1.08 3.69 -11.73
CA ARG A 106 -0.95 5.08 -11.27
C ARG A 106 -2.14 5.52 -10.41
N TRP A 107 -3.32 4.94 -10.59
CA TRP A 107 -4.52 5.26 -9.79
C TRP A 107 -4.46 4.68 -8.38
N PHE A 108 -3.76 3.58 -8.14
CA PHE A 108 -3.66 2.94 -6.83
C PHE A 108 -2.58 3.61 -5.95
N PRO A 109 -2.90 4.39 -4.89
CA PRO A 109 -1.88 5.17 -4.17
C PRO A 109 -1.15 4.41 -3.08
N GLY A 110 -1.72 3.29 -2.62
CA GLY A 110 -1.33 2.58 -1.42
C GLY A 110 -2.53 2.52 -0.47
N LEU A 111 -2.91 1.33 -0.02
CA LEU A 111 -4.04 1.07 0.86
C LEU A 111 -3.60 1.10 2.33
N LEU A 112 -2.36 0.68 2.61
CA LEU A 112 -1.80 0.60 3.95
C LEU A 112 -1.68 1.96 4.65
N VAL A 113 -1.77 3.06 3.92
CA VAL A 113 -1.78 4.40 4.49
C VAL A 113 -2.99 4.62 5.40
N PHE A 114 -4.14 4.01 5.11
CA PHE A 114 -5.33 4.16 5.96
C PHE A 114 -5.15 3.52 7.36
N PRO A 115 -4.71 2.25 7.48
CA PRO A 115 -4.30 1.67 8.76
C PRO A 115 -3.25 2.51 9.51
N VAL A 116 -2.27 3.06 8.78
CA VAL A 116 -1.22 3.90 9.39
C VAL A 116 -1.79 5.21 9.94
N LEU A 117 -2.67 5.88 9.19
CA LEU A 117 -3.36 7.09 9.63
C LEU A 117 -4.31 6.82 10.80
N PHE A 118 -4.97 5.67 10.83
CA PHE A 118 -5.82 5.26 11.95
C PHE A 118 -5.00 5.03 13.22
N SER A 119 -3.88 4.32 13.11
CA SER A 119 -2.94 4.13 14.22
C SER A 119 -2.39 5.47 14.74
N LEU A 120 -2.04 6.39 13.83
CA LEU A 120 -1.63 7.75 14.19
C LEU A 120 -2.74 8.52 14.92
N LEU A 121 -3.99 8.39 14.49
CA LEU A 121 -5.15 9.02 15.14
C LEU A 121 -5.35 8.51 16.57
N VAL A 122 -5.30 7.19 16.77
CA VAL A 122 -5.41 6.60 18.11
C VAL A 122 -4.25 7.08 18.98
N ALA A 123 -3.02 7.06 18.47
CA ALA A 123 -1.85 7.58 19.18
C ALA A 123 -2.01 9.06 19.57
N ALA A 124 -2.55 9.90 18.68
CA ALA A 124 -2.79 11.32 18.94
C ALA A 124 -3.86 11.56 20.01
N ILE A 125 -4.97 10.80 19.98
CA ILE A 125 -6.03 10.87 20.99
C ILE A 125 -5.48 10.56 22.38
N PHE A 126 -4.65 9.53 22.51
CA PHE A 126 -4.06 9.15 23.80
C PHE A 126 -2.86 10.00 24.23
N ALA A 127 -2.25 10.76 23.31
CA ALA A 127 -1.17 11.70 23.63
C ALA A 127 -1.69 13.03 24.21
N LEU A 128 -2.96 13.37 23.95
CA LEU A 128 -3.58 14.63 24.34
C LEU A 128 -4.81 14.39 25.25
N PRO A 129 -4.63 13.78 26.44
CA PRO A 129 -5.74 13.56 27.37
C PRO A 129 -6.34 14.90 27.82
N GLY A 130 -7.66 14.94 27.98
CA GLY A 130 -8.40 16.14 28.41
C GLY A 130 -8.82 17.09 27.29
N THR A 131 -8.46 16.81 26.03
CA THR A 131 -9.02 17.50 24.86
C THR A 131 -10.22 16.75 24.30
N SER A 132 -11.18 17.43 23.68
CA SER A 132 -12.31 16.75 23.06
C SER A 132 -11.85 15.97 21.83
N PHE A 133 -12.20 14.68 21.74
CA PHE A 133 -11.78 13.79 20.66
C PHE A 133 -12.03 14.31 19.24
N PRO A 134 -13.17 14.98 18.92
CA PRO A 134 -13.37 15.55 17.60
C PRO A 134 -12.35 16.65 17.27
N LEU A 135 -11.98 17.51 18.23
CA LEU A 135 -10.96 18.54 18.01
C LEU A 135 -9.60 17.91 17.73
N THR A 136 -9.23 16.84 18.42
CA THR A 136 -7.98 16.11 18.19
C THR A 136 -7.97 15.46 16.80
N ALA A 137 -9.08 14.84 16.39
CA ALA A 137 -9.20 14.20 15.08
C ALA A 137 -9.19 15.20 13.92
N TRP A 138 -9.96 16.28 14.01
CA TRP A 138 -10.01 17.30 12.96
C TRP A 138 -8.73 18.14 12.89
N SER A 139 -8.04 18.35 14.02
CA SER A 139 -6.71 18.98 13.99
C SER A 139 -5.68 18.08 13.33
N LEU A 140 -5.67 16.77 13.62
CA LEU A 140 -4.82 15.81 12.91
C LEU A 140 -5.18 15.73 11.42
N ALA A 141 -6.47 15.76 11.07
CA ALA A 141 -6.93 15.80 9.69
C ALA A 141 -6.40 17.05 8.95
N ALA A 142 -6.40 18.22 9.60
CA ALA A 142 -5.82 19.44 9.05
C ALA A 142 -4.29 19.32 8.86
N ILE A 143 -3.59 18.70 9.82
CA ILE A 143 -2.15 18.42 9.71
C ILE A 143 -1.88 17.49 8.52
N VAL A 144 -2.63 16.39 8.37
CA VAL A 144 -2.49 15.45 7.25
C VAL A 144 -2.82 16.14 5.92
N ALA A 145 -3.85 16.99 5.90
CA ALA A 145 -4.24 17.77 4.74
C ALA A 145 -3.14 18.72 4.25
N ALA A 146 -2.36 19.30 5.18
CA ALA A 146 -1.20 20.12 4.86
C ALA A 146 0.05 19.28 4.53
N ALA A 147 0.28 18.19 5.26
CA ALA A 147 1.48 17.36 5.15
C ALA A 147 1.60 16.65 3.80
N ILE A 148 0.50 16.18 3.20
CA ILE A 148 0.53 15.50 1.89
C ILE A 148 1.00 16.44 0.75
N PRO A 149 0.40 17.63 0.54
CA PRO A 149 0.86 18.55 -0.51
C PRO A 149 2.25 19.12 -0.21
N LEU A 150 2.56 19.45 1.05
CA LEU A 150 3.89 19.92 1.46
C LEU A 150 4.95 18.83 1.24
N GLY A 151 4.68 17.60 1.66
CA GLY A 151 5.56 16.45 1.46
C GLY A 151 5.84 16.18 -0.02
N ARG A 152 4.80 16.25 -0.87
CA ARG A 152 4.99 16.17 -2.33
C ARG A 152 5.85 17.29 -2.88
N TRP A 153 5.65 18.52 -2.41
CA TRP A 153 6.44 19.67 -2.85
C TRP A 153 7.90 19.51 -2.41
N ALA A 154 8.14 19.16 -1.16
CA ALA A 154 9.47 18.90 -0.60
C ALA A 154 10.19 17.77 -1.35
N LEU A 155 9.51 16.64 -1.63
CA LEU A 155 10.06 15.54 -2.42
C LEU A 155 10.42 15.95 -3.85
N LYS A 156 9.63 16.82 -4.48
CA LYS A 156 9.96 17.36 -5.80
C LYS A 156 11.17 18.30 -5.78
N HIS A 157 11.35 19.03 -4.68
CA HIS A 157 12.46 19.95 -4.52
C HIS A 157 13.76 19.21 -4.20
N LEU A 158 13.70 18.23 -3.29
CA LEU A 158 14.84 17.43 -2.86
C LEU A 158 15.28 16.42 -3.94
N LEU A 159 14.33 15.83 -4.67
CA LEU A 159 14.57 14.83 -5.72
C LEU A 159 13.90 15.27 -7.03
N PRO A 160 14.51 16.19 -7.79
CA PRO A 160 13.92 16.71 -9.02
C PRO A 160 13.86 15.64 -10.12
N GLU A 161 14.83 14.73 -10.14
CA GLU A 161 14.97 13.68 -11.13
C GLU A 161 13.87 12.61 -11.00
N LYS A 162 13.28 12.23 -12.14
CA LYS A 162 12.21 11.22 -12.17
C LYS A 162 12.74 9.81 -11.95
N GLU A 163 13.94 9.54 -12.42
CA GLU A 163 14.61 8.24 -12.34
C GLU A 163 14.98 7.91 -10.90
N ILE A 164 15.67 8.82 -10.20
CA ILE A 164 16.02 8.66 -8.78
C ILE A 164 14.78 8.42 -7.91
N ARG A 165 13.69 9.16 -8.13
CA ARG A 165 12.46 8.91 -7.36
C ARG A 165 11.92 7.51 -7.63
N LEU A 166 11.99 7.02 -8.87
CA LEU A 166 11.47 5.71 -9.24
C LEU A 166 12.30 4.59 -8.61
N GLU A 167 13.62 4.73 -8.66
CA GLU A 167 14.57 3.84 -8.00
C GLU A 167 14.37 3.85 -6.49
N LEU A 168 14.19 5.02 -5.89
CA LEU A 168 13.93 5.15 -4.47
C LEU A 168 12.63 4.44 -4.08
N LEU A 169 11.56 4.63 -4.85
CA LEU A 169 10.28 3.92 -4.64
C LEU A 169 10.43 2.40 -4.78
N PHE A 170 11.30 1.93 -5.68
CA PHE A 170 11.61 0.51 -5.82
C PHE A 170 12.37 -0.03 -4.59
N LEU A 171 13.42 0.66 -4.17
CA LEU A 171 14.25 0.28 -3.03
C LEU A 171 13.47 0.29 -1.71
N THR A 172 12.63 1.30 -1.48
CA THR A 172 11.81 1.37 -0.27
C THR A 172 10.69 0.33 -0.25
N ASN A 173 10.14 -0.05 -1.41
CA ASN A 173 9.23 -1.20 -1.47
C ASN A 173 9.93 -2.52 -1.20
N ALA A 174 11.16 -2.70 -1.69
CA ALA A 174 11.98 -3.86 -1.34
C ALA A 174 12.25 -3.89 0.18
N LEU A 175 12.56 -2.75 0.78
CA LEU A 175 12.76 -2.62 2.22
C LEU A 175 11.49 -2.98 3.00
N ILE A 176 10.32 -2.46 2.63
CA ILE A 176 9.03 -2.82 3.26
C ILE A 176 8.78 -4.32 3.14
N ALA A 177 9.09 -4.94 2.01
CA ALA A 177 8.91 -6.38 1.82
C ALA A 177 9.76 -7.17 2.83
N ILE A 178 11.03 -6.82 2.97
CA ILE A 178 11.95 -7.44 3.93
C ILE A 178 11.46 -7.23 5.36
N LEU A 179 11.09 -6.00 5.72
CA LEU A 179 10.55 -5.69 7.05
C LEU A 179 9.24 -6.44 7.33
N GLY A 180 8.38 -6.58 6.32
CA GLY A 180 7.15 -7.37 6.41
C GLY A 180 7.42 -8.85 6.69
N ILE A 181 8.40 -9.44 6.02
CA ILE A 181 8.85 -10.80 6.32
C ILE A 181 9.34 -10.88 7.77
N ILE A 182 10.25 -9.99 8.18
CA ILE A 182 10.79 -9.97 9.55
C ILE A 182 9.67 -9.83 10.59
N ALA A 183 8.69 -8.96 10.33
CA ALA A 183 7.54 -8.76 11.21
C ALA A 183 6.71 -10.05 11.32
N THR A 184 6.41 -10.72 10.19
CA THR A 184 5.61 -11.96 10.20
C THR A 184 6.33 -13.17 10.81
N VAL A 185 7.67 -13.20 10.79
CA VAL A 185 8.47 -14.35 11.26
C VAL A 185 8.63 -14.38 12.79
N ASN A 186 8.04 -13.42 13.52
CA ASN A 186 8.14 -13.33 14.96
C ASN A 186 7.45 -14.50 15.70
N GLY A 187 8.19 -15.60 15.93
CA GLY A 187 7.87 -16.63 16.91
C GLY A 187 7.37 -18.00 16.40
N ARG A 188 7.26 -18.22 15.08
CA ARG A 188 6.81 -19.52 14.51
C ARG A 188 7.82 -20.15 13.53
N THR A 189 9.10 -20.13 13.86
CA THR A 189 10.09 -21.00 13.19
C THR A 189 9.89 -22.48 13.51
N ALA A 190 9.05 -22.81 14.50
CA ALA A 190 8.43 -24.13 14.62
C ALA A 190 7.07 -24.10 13.93
N VAL A 191 6.98 -24.74 12.77
CA VAL A 191 5.70 -25.15 12.19
C VAL A 191 5.01 -26.03 13.23
N ALA A 192 4.05 -25.47 13.97
CA ALA A 192 3.13 -26.30 14.73
C ALA A 192 2.40 -27.15 13.68
N GLY A 193 2.66 -28.46 13.68
CA GLY A 193 2.07 -29.40 12.74
C GLY A 193 0.55 -29.29 12.80
N ILE A 194 -0.02 -28.67 11.79
CA ILE A 194 -1.48 -28.54 11.67
C ILE A 194 -1.99 -29.90 11.21
N THR A 195 -2.62 -30.64 12.10
CA THR A 195 -3.15 -31.99 11.84
C THR A 195 -4.48 -31.98 11.09
N SER A 196 -5.02 -30.80 10.77
CA SER A 196 -6.26 -30.66 9.99
C SER A 196 -6.04 -29.71 8.82
N VAL A 197 -6.53 -30.12 7.65
CA VAL A 197 -6.48 -29.33 6.42
C VAL A 197 -7.68 -28.40 6.40
N ASP A 198 -7.43 -27.09 6.37
CA ASP A 198 -8.47 -26.10 6.12
C ASP A 198 -8.87 -26.13 4.63
N TRP A 199 -9.84 -26.97 4.31
CA TRP A 199 -10.44 -27.10 2.98
C TRP A 199 -10.98 -25.79 2.39
N PRO A 200 -11.58 -24.85 3.17
CA PRO A 200 -12.08 -23.60 2.62
C PRO A 200 -10.97 -22.69 2.09
N SER A 201 -9.88 -22.53 2.83
CA SER A 201 -8.75 -21.70 2.42
C SER A 201 -7.95 -22.34 1.29
N LEU A 202 -7.78 -23.67 1.29
CA LEU A 202 -7.19 -24.41 0.17
C LEU A 202 -8.03 -24.28 -1.12
N GLY A 203 -9.36 -24.39 -1.00
CA GLY A 203 -10.28 -24.15 -2.10
C GLY A 203 -10.21 -22.71 -2.63
N GLY A 204 -10.11 -21.73 -1.73
CA GLY A 204 -9.94 -20.32 -2.07
C GLY A 204 -8.66 -20.06 -2.87
N VAL A 205 -7.52 -20.58 -2.42
CA VAL A 205 -6.23 -20.43 -3.12
C VAL A 205 -6.28 -21.12 -4.49
N MET A 206 -6.81 -22.35 -4.56
CA MET A 206 -6.95 -23.08 -5.83
C MET A 206 -7.83 -22.35 -6.83
N ALA A 207 -8.96 -21.79 -6.38
CA ALA A 207 -9.84 -20.98 -7.22
C ALA A 207 -9.13 -19.71 -7.72
N PHE A 208 -8.35 -19.05 -6.86
CA PHE A 208 -7.61 -17.85 -7.23
C PHE A 208 -6.53 -18.13 -8.28
N VAL A 209 -5.78 -19.22 -8.11
CA VAL A 209 -4.77 -19.68 -9.08
C VAL A 209 -5.43 -20.07 -10.41
N ALA A 210 -6.54 -20.81 -10.36
CA ALA A 210 -7.29 -21.19 -11.55
C ALA A 210 -7.83 -19.96 -12.31
N ALA A 211 -8.38 -18.98 -11.61
CA ALA A 211 -8.84 -17.73 -12.21
C ALA A 211 -7.68 -16.97 -12.87
N GLY A 212 -6.52 -16.88 -12.21
CA GLY A 212 -5.32 -16.27 -12.77
C GLY A 212 -4.85 -16.97 -14.06
N LEU A 213 -4.83 -18.31 -14.06
CA LEU A 213 -4.47 -19.12 -15.24
C LEU A 213 -5.46 -18.92 -16.39
N LEU A 214 -6.76 -18.95 -16.11
CA LEU A 214 -7.79 -18.77 -17.13
C LEU A 214 -7.73 -17.38 -17.77
N LEU A 215 -7.53 -16.33 -16.96
CA LEU A 215 -7.31 -14.97 -17.45
C LEU A 215 -6.03 -14.89 -18.29
N GLY A 216 -4.95 -15.51 -17.84
CA GLY A 216 -3.69 -15.60 -18.58
C GLY A 216 -3.86 -16.25 -19.96
N VAL A 217 -4.55 -17.39 -20.02
CA VAL A 217 -4.83 -18.12 -21.26
C VAL A 217 -5.77 -17.33 -22.17
N ALA A 218 -6.80 -16.69 -21.63
CA ALA A 218 -7.71 -15.85 -22.42
C ALA A 218 -6.96 -14.67 -23.07
N VAL A 219 -6.11 -13.98 -22.30
CA VAL A 219 -5.27 -12.89 -22.82
C VAL A 219 -4.29 -13.40 -23.88
N PHE A 220 -3.66 -14.56 -23.66
CA PHE A 220 -2.76 -15.17 -24.64
C PHE A 220 -3.49 -15.51 -25.95
N ARG A 221 -4.67 -16.14 -25.87
CA ARG A 221 -5.47 -16.51 -27.05
C ARG A 221 -5.97 -15.28 -27.81
N ILE A 222 -6.38 -14.20 -27.13
CA ILE A 222 -6.76 -12.94 -27.78
C ILE A 222 -5.56 -12.32 -28.51
N LYS A 223 -4.38 -12.35 -27.89
CA LYS A 223 -3.14 -11.82 -28.48
C LYS A 223 -2.70 -12.62 -29.70
N GLN A 224 -2.80 -13.95 -29.65
CA GLN A 224 -2.48 -14.85 -30.75
C GLN A 224 -3.44 -14.66 -31.94
N LYS A 225 -4.75 -14.55 -31.69
CA LYS A 225 -5.75 -14.23 -32.73
C LYS A 225 -5.49 -12.88 -33.39
N ARG A 226 -5.07 -11.86 -32.63
CA ARG A 226 -4.73 -10.53 -33.17
C ARG A 226 -3.44 -10.52 -34.00
N MET A 227 -2.46 -11.37 -33.67
CA MET A 227 -1.23 -11.50 -34.47
C MET A 227 -1.49 -12.22 -35.79
N ASN A 228 -2.24 -13.33 -35.79
CA ASN A 228 -2.59 -14.04 -37.03
C ASN A 228 -3.42 -13.20 -38.01
N LYS A 229 -4.22 -12.25 -37.50
CA LYS A 229 -5.03 -11.35 -38.34
C LYS A 229 -4.24 -10.19 -38.96
N LYS A 230 -2.99 -9.96 -38.53
CA LYS A 230 -2.07 -8.94 -39.10
C LYS A 230 -1.13 -9.49 -40.17
N GLN A 231 -1.07 -10.82 -40.34
CA GLN A 231 -0.24 -11.51 -41.34
C GLN A 231 -1.03 -11.98 -42.57
N LYS A 232 -2.35 -11.76 -42.60
CA LYS A 232 -3.19 -11.80 -43.80
C LYS A 232 -3.42 -10.37 -44.27
#